data_AF-I4D4C5-F1
#
_entry.id   AF-I4D4C5-F1
#
_cell.length_a   1.000
_cell.length_b   1.000
_cell.length_c   1.000
_cell.angle_alpha   90.00
_cell.angle_beta   90.00
_cell.angle_gamma   90.00
#
_symmetry.space_group_name_H-M   'P 1'
#
loop_
_entity.id
_entity.type
_entity.pdbx_description
1 polymer ?
#
loop_
_entity_poly.entity_id
_entity_poly.type
_entity_poly.pdbx_seq_one_letter_code
_entity_poly.pdbx_strand_id
1 'polypeptide(L)'
;MKLDFQTLAFILCLTFMTQVIALSVQYKVNRVYRGIGWWLLGSSFMALGFIFMPLLTIRSLEILARIANPLVVLGHIFLYIGIIQFLYMKENGWRLISFFALTILCYYYYMYGNNDISGRTVVISAAVAVISLMTAYKLFVKKVESVKIKALLILR
;
A
#
# COMPACT_ATOMS: atom_id res chain seq x y z
N MET A 1 15.54 -6.94 24.06
CA MET A 1 15.63 -7.03 22.59
C MET A 1 15.66 -5.61 22.02
N LYS A 2 16.70 -5.22 21.29
CA LYS A 2 16.62 -4.01 20.45
C LYS A 2 15.90 -4.42 19.18
N LEU A 3 14.69 -3.91 18.94
CA LEU A 3 14.01 -4.10 17.65
C LEU A 3 14.76 -3.25 16.63
N ASP A 4 15.64 -3.89 15.87
CA ASP A 4 16.34 -3.23 14.77
C ASP A 4 15.45 -3.23 13.51
N PHE A 5 15.70 -2.30 12.58
CA PHE A 5 14.98 -2.15 11.32
C PHE A 5 14.90 -3.46 10.53
N GLN A 6 15.98 -4.25 10.57
CA GLN A 6 16.05 -5.55 9.91
C GLN A 6 15.02 -6.54 10.47
N THR A 7 14.84 -6.58 11.79
CA THR A 7 13.83 -7.43 12.43
C THR A 7 12.43 -7.00 12.03
N LEU A 8 12.16 -5.69 11.98
CA LEU A 8 10.87 -5.17 11.55
C LEU A 8 10.57 -5.52 10.09
N ALA A 9 11.53 -5.29 9.19
CA ALA A 9 11.39 -5.62 7.78
C ALA A 9 11.13 -7.12 7.55
N PHE A 10 11.82 -7.99 8.30
CA PHE A 10 11.60 -9.43 8.24
C PHE A 10 10.19 -9.85 8.70
N ILE A 11 9.74 -9.33 9.84
CA ILE A 11 8.39 -9.63 10.36
C ILE A 11 7.31 -9.10 9.40
N LEU A 12 7.50 -7.90 8.84
CA LEU A 12 6.59 -7.33 7.86
C LEU A 12 6.54 -8.17 6.59
N CYS A 13 7.69 -8.62 6.07
CA CYS A 13 7.74 -9.54 4.93
C CYS A 13 6.92 -10.81 5.18
N LEU A 14 7.11 -11.46 6.33
CA LEU A 14 6.37 -12.68 6.70
C LEU A 14 4.85 -12.40 6.81
N THR A 15 4.50 -11.26 7.41
CA THR A 15 3.11 -10.81 7.55
C THR A 15 2.46 -10.61 6.18
N PHE A 16 3.11 -9.89 5.26
CA PHE A 16 2.56 -9.68 3.92
C PHE A 16 2.52 -10.96 3.09
N MET A 17 3.48 -11.87 3.23
CA MET A 17 3.44 -13.17 2.56
C MET A 17 2.26 -14.02 3.03
N THR A 18 2.04 -14.12 4.34
CA THR A 18 0.88 -14.83 4.89
C THR A 18 -0.43 -14.18 4.47
N GLN A 19 -0.49 -12.84 4.42
CA GLN A 19 -1.63 -12.09 3.92
C GLN A 19 -1.90 -12.36 2.43
N VAL A 20 -0.86 -12.44 1.59
CA VAL A 20 -0.98 -12.81 0.16
C VAL A 20 -1.58 -14.21 0.01
N ILE A 21 -1.13 -15.19 0.80
CA ILE A 21 -1.65 -16.56 0.78
C ILE A 21 -3.14 -16.56 1.17
N ALA A 22 -3.47 -15.94 2.30
CA ALA A 22 -4.84 -15.88 2.79
C ALA A 22 -5.79 -15.19 1.79
N LEU A 23 -5.38 -14.03 1.26
CA LEU A 23 -6.17 -13.29 0.26
C LEU A 23 -6.26 -14.02 -1.08
N SER A 24 -5.25 -14.81 -1.46
CA SER A 24 -5.32 -15.64 -2.66
C SER A 24 -6.37 -16.73 -2.53
N VAL A 25 -6.43 -17.41 -1.38
CA VAL A 25 -7.47 -18.40 -1.08
C VAL A 25 -8.83 -17.72 -1.06
N GLN A 26 -8.97 -16.61 -0.35
CA GLN A 26 -10.22 -15.85 -0.28
C GLN A 26 -10.67 -15.38 -1.68
N TYR A 27 -9.76 -14.89 -2.52
CA TYR A 27 -10.07 -14.44 -3.88
C TYR A 27 -10.51 -15.58 -4.81
N LYS A 28 -10.08 -16.83 -4.55
CA LYS A 28 -10.51 -18.01 -5.32
C LYS A 28 -11.84 -18.55 -4.82
N VAL A 29 -12.04 -18.62 -3.50
CA VAL A 29 -13.21 -19.27 -2.88
C VAL A 29 -14.41 -18.34 -2.81
N ASN A 30 -14.21 -17.05 -2.52
CA ASN A 30 -15.31 -16.12 -2.27
C ASN A 30 -15.02 -14.70 -2.80
N ARG A 31 -15.55 -14.41 -4.00
CA ARG A 31 -15.49 -13.09 -4.64
C ARG A 31 -16.70 -12.19 -4.37
N VAL A 32 -17.53 -12.51 -3.37
CA VAL A 32 -18.77 -11.77 -3.08
C VAL A 32 -18.47 -10.31 -2.74
N TYR A 33 -17.37 -10.02 -2.04
CA TYR A 33 -16.99 -8.66 -1.66
C TYR A 33 -16.08 -8.01 -2.70
N ARG A 34 -16.45 -6.80 -3.12
CA ARG A 34 -15.60 -5.96 -3.99
C ARG A 34 -14.34 -5.54 -3.23
N GLY A 35 -13.23 -5.37 -3.96
CA GLY A 35 -11.96 -4.90 -3.39
C GLY A 35 -10.95 -6.00 -3.02
N ILE A 36 -11.37 -7.27 -2.86
CA ILE A 36 -10.46 -8.37 -2.46
C ILE A 36 -9.26 -8.50 -3.41
N GLY A 37 -9.48 -8.41 -4.73
CA GLY A 37 -8.39 -8.48 -5.71
C GLY A 37 -7.36 -7.34 -5.55
N TRP A 38 -7.81 -6.15 -5.16
CA TRP A 38 -6.93 -5.00 -4.89
C TRP A 38 -6.18 -5.16 -3.58
N TRP A 39 -6.79 -5.79 -2.57
CA TRP A 39 -6.08 -6.15 -1.35
C TRP A 39 -4.98 -7.18 -1.61
N LEU A 40 -5.26 -8.18 -2.45
CA LEU A 40 -4.28 -9.16 -2.87
C LEU A 40 -3.12 -8.49 -3.61
N LEU A 41 -3.40 -7.66 -4.62
CA LEU A 41 -2.36 -6.90 -5.32
C LEU A 41 -1.56 -6.04 -4.35
N GLY A 42 -2.22 -5.27 -3.49
CA GLY A 42 -1.55 -4.41 -2.52
C GLY A 42 -0.61 -5.16 -1.59
N SER A 43 -1.07 -6.28 -1.03
CA SER A 43 -0.27 -7.14 -0.15
C SER A 43 0.91 -7.76 -0.89
N SER A 44 0.73 -8.18 -2.16
CA SER A 44 1.81 -8.71 -3.00
C SER A 44 2.88 -7.66 -3.27
N PHE A 45 2.49 -6.43 -3.59
CA PHE A 45 3.43 -5.33 -3.80
C PHE A 45 4.21 -4.97 -2.52
N MET A 46 3.55 -4.96 -1.37
CA MET A 46 4.24 -4.76 -0.09
C MET A 46 5.22 -5.88 0.22
N ALA A 47 4.82 -7.15 0.05
CA ALA A 47 5.70 -8.30 0.24
C ALA A 47 6.95 -8.18 -0.63
N LEU A 48 6.79 -7.91 -1.94
CA LEU A 48 7.92 -7.70 -2.86
C LEU A 48 8.80 -6.53 -2.44
N GLY A 49 8.20 -5.42 -2.00
CA GLY A 49 8.94 -4.27 -1.48
C GLY A 49 9.86 -4.66 -0.31
N PHE A 50 9.35 -5.36 0.70
CA PHE A 50 10.16 -5.81 1.83
C PHE A 50 11.17 -6.90 1.48
N ILE A 51 10.88 -7.78 0.52
CA ILE A 51 11.84 -8.77 -0.02
C ILE A 51 13.00 -8.08 -0.73
N PHE A 52 12.73 -6.99 -1.46
CA PHE A 52 13.76 -6.31 -2.25
C PHE A 52 14.61 -5.35 -1.44
N MET A 53 14.11 -4.77 -0.35
CA MET A 53 14.88 -3.85 0.52
C MET A 53 16.28 -4.36 0.93
N PRO A 54 16.47 -5.59 1.45
CA PRO A 54 17.79 -6.08 1.86
C PRO A 54 18.77 -6.32 0.70
N LEU A 55 18.28 -6.37 -0.55
CA LEU A 55 19.09 -6.62 -1.73
C LEU A 55 20.04 -5.46 -2.08
N LEU A 56 19.93 -4.30 -1.41
CA LEU A 56 20.89 -3.19 -1.53
C LEU A 56 22.34 -3.63 -1.25
N THR A 57 22.53 -4.67 -0.45
CA THR A 57 23.86 -5.20 -0.09
C THR A 57 24.52 -6.00 -1.23
N ILE A 58 23.75 -6.43 -2.22
CA ILE A 58 24.22 -7.26 -3.34
C ILE A 58 24.25 -6.40 -4.60
N ARG A 59 25.45 -6.03 -5.07
CA ARG A 59 25.63 -5.10 -6.19
C ARG A 59 24.89 -5.51 -7.47
N SER A 60 24.78 -6.81 -7.77
CA SER A 60 24.05 -7.32 -8.94
C SER A 60 22.53 -7.18 -8.83
N LEU A 61 21.99 -7.04 -7.62
CA LEU A 61 20.55 -6.95 -7.34
C LEU A 61 20.11 -5.57 -6.85
N GLU A 62 21.04 -4.61 -6.84
CA GLU A 62 20.80 -3.25 -6.35
C GLU A 62 19.57 -2.63 -7.02
N ILE A 63 19.36 -2.88 -8.32
CA ILE A 63 18.24 -2.33 -9.10
C ILE A 63 16.87 -2.74 -8.54
N LEU A 64 16.74 -3.97 -8.04
CA LEU A 64 15.52 -4.46 -7.39
C LEU A 64 15.29 -3.72 -6.07
N ALA A 65 16.38 -3.47 -5.34
CA ALA A 65 16.33 -2.76 -4.09
C ALA A 65 15.96 -1.27 -4.28
N ARG A 66 16.31 -0.66 -5.41
CA ARG A 66 15.93 0.73 -5.74
C ARG A 66 14.41 0.90 -5.89
N ILE A 67 13.73 -0.10 -6.45
CA ILE A 67 12.27 -0.08 -6.65
C ILE A 67 11.49 -0.55 -5.42
N ALA A 68 12.15 -1.06 -4.38
CA ALA A 68 11.51 -1.59 -3.18
C ALA A 68 10.53 -0.61 -2.51
N ASN A 69 10.97 0.61 -2.23
CA ASN A 69 10.14 1.65 -1.62
C ASN A 69 8.93 2.06 -2.50
N PRO A 70 9.10 2.34 -3.80
CA PRO A 70 7.97 2.52 -4.71
C PRO A 70 6.94 1.37 -4.69
N LEU A 71 7.38 0.11 -4.60
CA LEU A 71 6.46 -1.03 -4.49
C LEU A 71 5.66 -0.99 -3.19
N VAL A 72 6.28 -0.63 -2.06
CA VAL A 72 5.56 -0.48 -0.77
C VAL A 72 4.50 0.61 -0.85
N VAL A 73 4.81 1.78 -1.45
CA VAL A 73 3.83 2.86 -1.62
C VAL A 73 2.70 2.43 -2.55
N LEU A 74 3.02 1.77 -3.67
CA LEU A 74 2.02 1.26 -4.60
C LEU A 74 1.11 0.23 -3.93
N GLY A 75 1.69 -0.62 -3.07
CA GLY A 75 0.94 -1.54 -2.23
C GLY A 75 -0.10 -0.84 -1.36
N HIS A 76 0.27 0.27 -0.71
CA HIS A 76 -0.65 1.05 0.13
C HIS A 76 -1.78 1.68 -0.69
N ILE A 77 -1.47 2.14 -1.90
CA ILE A 77 -2.48 2.69 -2.82
C ILE A 77 -3.49 1.60 -3.22
N PHE A 78 -3.04 0.39 -3.54
CA PHE A 78 -3.96 -0.71 -3.86
C PHE A 78 -4.79 -1.15 -2.66
N LEU A 79 -4.23 -1.17 -1.45
CA LEU A 79 -5.02 -1.41 -0.24
C LEU A 79 -6.13 -0.35 -0.09
N TYR A 80 -5.79 0.94 -0.26
CA TYR A 80 -6.75 2.03 -0.23
C TYR A 80 -7.85 1.85 -1.29
N ILE A 81 -7.50 1.54 -2.54
CA ILE A 81 -8.47 1.27 -3.61
C ILE A 81 -9.39 0.10 -3.24
N GLY A 82 -8.83 -0.97 -2.66
CA GLY A 82 -9.60 -2.11 -2.18
C GLY A 82 -10.61 -1.71 -1.10
N ILE A 83 -10.22 -0.86 -0.16
CA ILE A 83 -11.13 -0.34 0.89
C ILE A 83 -12.24 0.53 0.28
N ILE A 84 -11.90 1.42 -0.65
CA ILE A 84 -12.90 2.25 -1.34
C ILE A 84 -13.93 1.38 -2.07
N GLN A 85 -13.48 0.35 -2.79
CA GLN A 85 -14.37 -0.57 -3.50
C GLN A 85 -15.22 -1.43 -2.56
N PHE A 86 -14.63 -1.88 -1.45
CA PHE A 86 -15.34 -2.60 -0.40
C PHE A 86 -16.47 -1.75 0.20
N LEU A 87 -16.23 -0.45 0.38
CA LEU A 87 -17.22 0.52 0.86
C LEU A 87 -18.17 1.03 -0.25
N TYR A 88 -18.07 0.50 -1.47
CA TYR A 88 -18.84 0.92 -2.65
C TYR A 88 -18.73 2.42 -2.96
N MET A 89 -17.62 3.05 -2.56
CA MET A 89 -17.36 4.45 -2.87
C MET A 89 -16.66 4.59 -4.22
N LYS A 90 -16.79 5.79 -4.81
CA LYS A 90 -16.00 6.18 -5.99
C LYS A 90 -14.84 7.05 -5.54
N GLU A 91 -13.70 6.87 -6.19
CA GLU A 91 -12.54 7.74 -6.04
C GLU A 91 -12.01 8.08 -7.44
N ASN A 92 -11.43 9.27 -7.58
CA ASN A 92 -10.84 9.67 -8.85
C ASN A 92 -9.45 9.02 -8.99
N GLY A 93 -9.32 8.05 -9.89
CA GLY A 93 -8.06 7.35 -10.15
C GLY A 93 -6.91 8.27 -10.53
N TRP A 94 -7.20 9.39 -11.21
CA TRP A 94 -6.18 10.39 -11.56
C TRP A 94 -5.51 11.00 -10.34
N ARG A 95 -6.25 11.21 -9.23
CA ARG A 95 -5.64 11.74 -8.00
C ARG A 95 -4.59 10.78 -7.43
N LEU A 96 -4.87 9.48 -7.45
CA LEU A 96 -3.95 8.46 -6.95
C LEU A 96 -2.74 8.30 -7.87
N ILE A 97 -2.95 8.35 -9.19
CA ILE A 97 -1.86 8.31 -10.18
C ILE A 97 -0.95 9.53 -10.01
N SER A 98 -1.51 10.74 -9.93
CA SER A 98 -0.75 11.97 -9.73
C SER A 98 0.01 11.95 -8.40
N PHE A 99 -0.62 11.48 -7.32
CA PHE A 99 0.02 11.33 -6.01
C PHE A 99 1.20 10.36 -6.05
N PHE A 100 1.01 9.19 -6.70
CA PHE A 100 2.07 8.20 -6.85
C PHE A 100 3.23 8.72 -7.71
N ALA A 101 2.91 9.37 -8.84
CA ALA A 101 3.91 9.97 -9.72
C ALA A 101 4.73 11.04 -8.98
N LEU A 102 4.07 11.94 -8.23
CA LEU A 102 4.75 12.94 -7.43
C LEU A 102 5.66 12.31 -6.37
N THR A 103 5.17 11.28 -5.67
CA THR A 103 5.97 10.56 -4.66
C THR A 103 7.21 9.92 -5.28
N ILE A 104 7.05 9.27 -6.44
CA ILE A 104 8.16 8.66 -7.18
C ILE A 104 9.17 9.71 -7.64
N LEU A 105 8.70 10.84 -8.18
CA LEU A 105 9.57 11.92 -8.64
C LEU A 105 10.41 12.47 -7.47
N CYS A 106 9.78 12.77 -6.33
CA CYS A 106 10.49 13.22 -5.14
C CYS A 106 11.47 12.16 -4.62
N TYR A 107 11.06 10.89 -4.58
CA TYR A 107 11.91 9.80 -4.13
C TYR A 107 13.17 9.66 -5.00
N TYR A 108 13.02 9.65 -6.33
CA TYR A 108 14.16 9.53 -7.23
C TYR A 108 15.01 10.81 -7.30
N TYR A 109 14.42 11.98 -7.06
CA TYR A 109 15.18 13.22 -6.89
C TYR A 109 16.16 13.13 -5.70
N TYR A 110 15.71 12.67 -4.53
CA TYR A 110 16.60 12.45 -3.39
C TYR A 110 17.56 11.28 -3.61
N MET A 111 17.21 10.32 -4.46
CA MET A 111 18.07 9.20 -4.79
C MET A 111 19.26 9.59 -5.67
N TYR A 112 19.01 10.29 -6.76
CA TYR A 112 20.03 10.58 -7.78
C TYR A 112 20.59 12.00 -7.73
N GLY A 113 19.83 12.98 -7.22
CA GLY A 113 20.27 14.38 -7.12
C GLY A 113 21.12 14.62 -5.87
N ASN A 114 20.52 14.44 -4.69
CA ASN A 114 21.18 14.74 -3.41
C ASN A 114 21.82 13.52 -2.72
N ASN A 115 21.58 12.31 -3.24
CA ASN A 115 21.96 11.04 -2.63
C ASN A 115 21.67 10.95 -1.11
N ASP A 116 20.55 11.52 -0.66
CA ASP A 116 20.18 11.58 0.76
C ASP A 116 19.21 10.44 1.11
N ILE A 117 19.61 9.60 2.07
CA ILE A 117 18.82 8.47 2.58
C ILE A 117 17.69 8.97 3.48
N SER A 118 17.94 10.01 4.28
CA SER A 118 16.93 10.57 5.18
C SER A 118 15.80 11.22 4.39
N GLY A 119 16.13 12.02 3.36
CA GLY A 119 15.14 12.59 2.43
C GLY A 119 14.26 11.52 1.76
N ARG A 120 14.85 10.41 1.29
CA ARG A 120 14.10 9.27 0.74
C ARG A 120 13.12 8.67 1.76
N THR A 121 13.59 8.47 2.99
CA THR A 121 12.78 7.90 4.07
C THR A 121 11.61 8.80 4.41
N VAL A 122 11.85 10.11 4.55
CA VAL A 122 10.82 11.11 4.83
C VAL A 122 9.75 11.12 3.73
N VAL A 123 10.13 11.10 2.45
CA VAL A 123 9.17 11.08 1.33
C VAL A 123 8.28 9.85 1.40
N ILE A 124 8.84 8.66 1.62
CA ILE A 124 8.07 7.42 1.68
C ILE A 124 7.18 7.37 2.92
N SER A 125 7.69 7.74 4.09
CA SER A 125 6.91 7.81 5.32
C SER A 125 5.76 8.80 5.22
N ALA A 126 5.99 9.97 4.63
CA ALA A 126 4.95 10.97 4.37
C ALA A 126 3.90 10.43 3.40
N ALA A 127 4.31 9.75 2.33
CA ALA A 127 3.37 9.18 1.37
C ALA A 127 2.47 8.10 2.02
N VAL A 128 3.06 7.19 2.80
CA VAL A 128 2.33 6.17 3.57
C VAL A 128 1.39 6.82 4.58
N ALA A 129 1.83 7.87 5.28
CA ALA A 129 1.00 8.60 6.23
C ALA A 129 -0.22 9.24 5.56
N VAL A 130 -0.03 9.91 4.40
CA VAL A 130 -1.13 10.52 3.64
C VAL A 130 -2.16 9.46 3.22
N ILE A 131 -1.72 8.34 2.62
CA ILE A 131 -2.65 7.27 2.22
C ILE A 131 -3.36 6.65 3.44
N SER A 132 -2.65 6.49 4.57
CA SER A 132 -3.25 5.98 5.80
C SER A 132 -4.31 6.92 6.36
N LEU A 133 -4.06 8.23 6.36
CA LEU A 133 -5.01 9.26 6.78
C LEU A 133 -6.22 9.33 5.85
N MET A 134 -6.01 9.26 4.53
CA MET A 134 -7.12 9.18 3.56
C MET A 134 -7.98 7.94 3.80
N THR A 135 -7.35 6.80 4.08
CA THR A 135 -8.03 5.54 4.42
C THR A 135 -8.86 5.70 5.69
N ALA A 136 -8.26 6.25 6.76
CA ALA A 136 -8.93 6.48 8.03
C ALA A 136 -10.12 7.44 7.87
N TYR A 137 -9.94 8.56 7.16
CA TYR A 137 -11.01 9.52 6.88
C TYR A 137 -12.21 8.85 6.19
N LYS A 138 -11.95 8.03 5.18
CA LYS A 138 -12.99 7.29 4.44
C LYS A 138 -13.69 6.23 5.30
N LEU A 139 -12.95 5.57 6.19
CA LEU A 139 -13.50 4.57 7.11
C LEU A 139 -14.33 5.16 8.25
N PHE A 140 -13.93 6.30 8.81
CA PHE A 140 -14.61 6.88 9.98
C PHE A 140 -15.68 7.90 9.61
N VAL A 141 -15.41 8.79 8.64
CA VAL A 141 -16.32 9.89 8.31
C VAL A 141 -17.37 9.45 7.29
N LYS A 142 -16.96 8.69 6.25
CA LYS A 142 -17.84 8.35 5.12
C LYS A 142 -18.61 7.04 5.27
N LYS A 143 -18.18 6.13 6.16
CA LYS A 143 -18.88 4.85 6.41
C LYS A 143 -20.28 5.02 7.00
N VAL A 144 -20.49 6.05 7.82
CA VAL A 144 -21.79 6.32 8.46
C VAL A 144 -22.83 6.74 7.42
N GLU A 145 -22.44 7.50 6.39
CA GLU A 145 -23.33 7.88 5.28
C GLU A 145 -23.65 6.69 4.37
N SER A 146 -22.64 5.92 3.95
CA SER A 146 -22.83 4.89 2.92
C SER A 146 -23.63 3.67 3.40
N VAL A 147 -23.47 3.27 4.67
CA VAL A 147 -24.22 2.16 5.27
C VAL A 147 -25.69 2.53 5.49
N LYS A 148 -25.97 3.76 5.94
CA LYS A 148 -27.35 4.25 6.15
C LYS A 148 -28.16 4.34 4.86
N ILE A 149 -27.55 4.86 3.78
CA ILE A 149 -28.23 5.00 2.48
C ILE A 149 -28.61 3.63 1.91
N LYS A 150 -27.77 2.59 2.10
CA LYS A 150 -28.06 1.25 1.60
C LYS A 150 -29.07 0.47 2.45
N ALA A 151 -29.04 0.60 3.77
CA ALA A 151 -30.09 0.03 4.62
C ALA A 151 -31.48 0.56 4.23
N LEU A 152 -31.56 1.84 3.84
CA LEU A 152 -32.79 2.46 3.32
C LEU A 152 -33.22 1.96 1.93
N LEU A 153 -32.26 1.58 1.07
CA LEU A 153 -32.52 1.07 -0.28
C LEU A 153 -32.87 -0.42 -0.33
N ILE A 154 -32.48 -1.21 0.68
CA ILE A 154 -32.83 -2.64 0.79
C ILE A 154 -34.23 -2.82 1.43
N LEU A 155 -34.72 -1.80 2.14
CA LEU A 155 -36.06 -1.75 2.76
C LEU A 155 -37.16 -1.16 1.86
N ARG A 156 -36.85 -0.82 0.60
CA ARG A 156 -37.81 -0.41 -0.44
C ARG A 156 -37.84 -1.46 -1.53
#